data_AF-A0A101I4Q4-F1
#
_entry.id   AF-A0A101I4Q4-F1
#
_cell.length_a   1.000
_cell.length_b   1.000
_cell.length_c   1.000
_cell.angle_alpha   90.00
_cell.angle_beta   90.00
_cell.angle_gamma   90.00
#
_symmetry.space_group_name_H-M   'P 1'
#
loop_
_entity.id
_entity.type
_entity.pdbx_description
1 polymer ?
#
loop_
_entity_poly.entity_id
_entity_poly.type
_entity_poly.pdbx_seq_one_letter_code
_entity_poly.pdbx_strand_id
1 'polypeptide(L)'
;MRIRGRGVRISKKTMAWHFHLDEEGGSLKGELQVDGWERSGEMNQWFEKNHGEEVEMVLEGLGRVRLTPRGIHIHESGHHNESIVKVEGFLLETLKEDEDPRLI
;
A
#
# COMPACT_ATOMS: atom_id res chain seq x y z
N MET A 1 -14.21 1.36 -9.11
CA MET A 1 -13.37 0.38 -9.81
C MET A 1 -12.56 -0.40 -8.79
N ARG A 2 -12.47 -1.74 -8.88
CA ARG A 2 -11.56 -2.51 -8.02
C ARG A 2 -10.16 -2.54 -8.61
N ILE A 3 -9.18 -2.23 -7.79
CA ILE A 3 -7.76 -2.18 -8.14
C ILE A 3 -7.02 -3.13 -7.21
N ARG A 4 -6.26 -4.05 -7.81
CA ARG A 4 -5.43 -5.00 -7.05
C ARG A 4 -4.05 -5.07 -7.67
N GLY A 5 -3.04 -5.18 -6.83
CA GLY A 5 -1.67 -5.34 -7.28
C GLY A 5 -0.71 -5.58 -6.13
N ARG A 6 0.58 -5.54 -6.46
CA ARG A 6 1.68 -5.75 -5.53
C ARG A 6 2.75 -4.73 -5.81
N GLY A 7 3.41 -4.26 -4.76
CA GLY A 7 4.51 -3.31 -4.86
C GLY A 7 4.02 -1.92 -4.47
N VAL A 8 4.50 -1.48 -3.30
CA VAL A 8 4.22 -0.16 -2.74
C VAL A 8 5.57 0.52 -2.51
N ARG A 9 5.82 1.64 -3.18
CA ARG A 9 7.05 2.41 -2.96
C ARG A 9 6.76 3.60 -2.08
N ILE A 10 7.41 3.62 -0.91
CA ILE A 10 7.33 4.72 0.05
C ILE A 10 8.71 5.38 0.10
N SER A 11 8.75 6.66 -0.28
CA SER A 11 10.00 7.40 -0.47
C SER A 11 10.96 6.68 -1.45
N LYS A 12 11.96 5.95 -0.95
CA LYS A 12 12.97 5.21 -1.73
C LYS A 12 12.96 3.70 -1.48
N LYS A 13 12.07 3.19 -0.62
CA LYS A 13 11.98 1.75 -0.30
C LYS A 13 10.79 1.15 -1.03
N THR A 14 11.04 0.06 -1.74
CA THR A 14 9.98 -0.78 -2.29
C THR A 14 9.56 -1.80 -1.24
N MET A 15 8.29 -1.74 -0.85
CA MET A 15 7.64 -2.66 0.06
C MET A 15 6.87 -3.67 -0.79
N ALA A 16 7.08 -4.96 -0.54
CA ALA A 16 6.44 -6.05 -1.28
C ALA A 16 4.98 -6.29 -0.83
N TRP A 17 4.26 -5.23 -0.48
CA TRP A 17 2.89 -5.27 0.00
C TRP A 17 1.92 -5.44 -1.16
N HIS A 18 0.83 -6.17 -0.90
CA HIS A 18 -0.33 -6.21 -1.76
C HIS A 18 -1.22 -5.01 -1.46
N PHE A 19 -1.91 -4.49 -2.47
CA PHE A 19 -2.95 -3.49 -2.30
C PHE A 19 -4.25 -3.98 -2.92
N HIS A 20 -5.34 -3.76 -2.20
CA HIS A 20 -6.71 -4.11 -2.57
C HIS A 20 -7.57 -2.88 -2.34
N LEU A 21 -7.78 -2.08 -3.39
CA LEU A 21 -8.44 -0.77 -3.30
C LEU A 21 -9.70 -0.74 -4.17
N ASP A 22 -10.67 0.02 -3.71
CA ASP A 22 -11.84 0.46 -4.45
C ASP A 22 -11.71 1.95 -4.73
N GLU A 23 -11.82 2.31 -6.01
CA GLU A 23 -11.90 3.70 -6.45
C GLU A 23 -13.36 4.10 -6.69
N GLU A 24 -13.81 5.14 -6.01
CA GLU A 24 -15.14 5.73 -6.18
C GLU A 24 -15.05 7.25 -6.18
N GLY A 25 -15.43 7.89 -7.29
CA GLY A 25 -15.44 9.36 -7.40
C GLY A 25 -14.08 10.02 -7.14
N GLY A 26 -12.97 9.37 -7.51
CA GLY A 26 -11.59 9.84 -7.27
C GLY A 26 -11.05 9.56 -5.86
N SER A 27 -11.88 9.01 -4.98
CA SER A 27 -11.44 8.51 -3.67
C SER A 27 -11.02 7.05 -3.77
N LEU A 28 -9.96 6.69 -3.04
CA LEU A 28 -9.47 5.32 -2.88
C LEU A 28 -9.77 4.85 -1.46
N LYS A 29 -10.31 3.64 -1.32
CA LYS A 29 -10.51 2.98 -0.02
C LYS A 29 -10.18 1.50 -0.11
N GLY A 30 -9.59 0.93 0.92
CA GLY A 30 -9.32 -0.50 0.94
C GLY A 30 -8.19 -0.86 1.88
N GLU A 31 -7.35 -1.80 1.46
CA GLU A 31 -6.39 -2.46 2.34
C GLU A 31 -5.02 -2.64 1.68
N LEU A 32 -3.97 -2.48 2.50
CA LEU A 32 -2.61 -2.92 2.21
C LEU A 32 -2.34 -4.19 3.03
N GLN A 33 -1.77 -5.21 2.42
CA GLN A 33 -1.61 -6.52 3.05
C GLN A 33 -0.20 -7.06 2.83
N VAL A 34 0.35 -7.74 3.83
CA VAL A 34 1.59 -8.48 3.68
C VAL A 34 1.60 -9.74 4.54
N ASP A 35 2.20 -10.79 3.98
CA ASP A 35 2.49 -12.03 4.68
C ASP A 35 3.97 -12.12 5.08
N GLY A 36 4.20 -12.78 6.22
CA GLY A 36 5.52 -13.16 6.73
C GLY A 36 6.00 -12.27 7.87
N TRP A 37 6.53 -12.90 8.92
CA TRP A 37 6.95 -12.29 10.19
C TRP A 37 7.70 -10.96 10.04
N GLU A 38 8.80 -10.96 9.29
CA GLU A 38 9.64 -9.77 9.13
C GLU A 38 8.87 -8.62 8.46
N ARG A 39 8.12 -8.93 7.40
CA ARG A 39 7.41 -7.92 6.59
C ARG A 39 6.19 -7.37 7.31
N SER A 40 5.48 -8.22 8.04
CA SER A 40 4.39 -7.81 8.92
C SER A 40 4.90 -6.90 10.03
N GLY A 41 6.05 -7.21 10.63
CA GLY A 41 6.72 -6.32 11.59
C GLY A 41 7.04 -4.95 11.00
N GLU A 42 7.59 -4.89 9.79
CA GLU A 42 7.83 -3.61 9.09
C GLU A 42 6.53 -2.85 8.80
N MET A 43 5.46 -3.53 8.40
CA MET A 43 4.16 -2.90 8.14
C MET A 43 3.52 -2.37 9.43
N ASN A 44 3.63 -3.11 10.54
CA ASN A 44 3.12 -2.69 11.84
C ASN A 44 3.82 -1.40 12.31
N GLN A 45 5.16 -1.37 12.23
CA GLN A 45 5.93 -0.16 12.56
C GLN A 45 5.59 1.02 11.64
N TRP A 46 5.39 0.75 10.35
CA TRP A 46 4.95 1.79 9.42
C TRP A 46 3.57 2.32 9.80
N PHE A 47 2.62 1.46 10.17
CA PHE A 47 1.30 1.88 10.62
C PHE A 47 1.38 2.75 11.87
N GLU A 48 2.08 2.30 12.92
CA GLU A 48 2.22 3.06 14.18
C GLU A 48 2.79 4.46 13.97
N LYS A 49 3.75 4.59 13.04
CA LYS A 49 4.38 5.88 12.74
C LYS A 49 3.48 6.85 11.94
N ASN A 50 2.55 6.32 11.14
CA ASN A 50 1.81 7.11 10.15
C ASN A 50 0.29 7.08 10.35
N HIS A 51 -0.22 6.41 11.37
CA HIS A 51 -1.66 6.32 11.64
C HIS A 51 -2.28 7.73 11.77
N GLY A 52 -3.36 7.96 11.02
CA GLY A 52 -4.05 9.25 10.98
C GLY A 52 -3.44 10.31 10.06
N GLU A 53 -2.20 10.11 9.57
CA GLU A 53 -1.50 11.05 8.70
C GLU A 53 -1.64 10.66 7.21
N GLU A 54 -1.63 11.66 6.33
CA GLU A 54 -1.59 11.43 4.88
C GLU A 54 -0.18 11.03 4.44
N VAL A 55 -0.04 9.80 3.92
CA VAL A 55 1.23 9.28 3.39
C VAL A 55 1.15 9.23 1.87
N GLU A 56 2.12 9.86 1.24
CA GLU A 56 2.30 9.75 -0.19
C GLU A 56 3.13 8.52 -0.56
N MET A 57 2.66 7.76 -1.54
CA MET A 57 3.32 6.56 -2.02
C MET A 57 3.03 6.31 -3.50
N VAL A 58 3.80 5.42 -4.10
CA VAL A 58 3.55 4.95 -5.46
C VAL A 58 3.11 3.49 -5.41
N LEU A 59 1.95 3.19 -5.98
CA LEU A 59 1.47 1.82 -6.18
C LEU A 59 1.90 1.36 -7.57
N GLU A 60 2.67 0.27 -7.63
CA GLU A 60 3.15 -0.28 -8.90
C GLU A 60 1.97 -0.61 -9.82
N GLY A 61 2.02 -0.14 -11.07
CA GLY A 61 0.95 -0.34 -12.06
C GLY A 61 -0.27 0.58 -11.91
N LEU A 62 -0.35 1.43 -10.88
CA LEU A 62 -1.40 2.44 -10.75
C LEU A 62 -0.83 3.86 -10.79
N GLY A 63 0.13 4.15 -9.92
CA GLY A 63 0.81 5.43 -9.83
C GLY A 63 0.80 6.06 -8.46
N ARG A 64 0.95 7.39 -8.43
CA ARG A 64 1.16 8.16 -7.21
C ARG A 64 -0.17 8.39 -6.52
N VAL A 65 -0.24 8.01 -5.25
CA VAL A 65 -1.43 8.11 -4.40
C VAL A 65 -1.06 8.81 -3.10
N ARG A 66 -2.08 9.37 -2.45
CA ARG A 66 -2.00 9.80 -1.05
C ARG A 66 -3.00 8.99 -0.26
N LEU A 67 -2.51 8.23 0.72
CA LEU A 67 -3.31 7.32 1.53
C LEU A 67 -3.06 7.57 3.02
N THR A 68 -4.13 7.56 3.81
CA THR A 68 -4.11 7.64 5.26
C THR A 68 -4.38 6.26 5.85
N PRO A 69 -3.48 5.71 6.68
CA PRO A 69 -3.75 4.51 7.45
C PRO A 69 -4.83 4.78 8.51
N ARG A 70 -5.90 3.97 8.51
CA ARG A 70 -7.06 4.14 9.40
C ARG A 70 -7.16 3.08 10.48
N GLY A 71 -6.66 1.87 10.22
CA GLY A 71 -6.64 0.78 11.18
C GLY A 71 -5.75 -0.36 10.72
N ILE A 72 -5.42 -1.26 11.63
CA ILE A 72 -4.59 -2.44 11.34
C ILE A 72 -5.24 -3.70 11.94
N HIS A 73 -5.14 -4.79 11.21
CA HIS A 73 -5.42 -6.14 11.69
C HIS A 73 -4.11 -6.94 11.61
N ILE A 74 -3.75 -7.59 12.70
CA ILE A 74 -2.55 -8.41 12.82
C ILE A 74 -3.02 -9.82 13.15
N HIS A 75 -2.61 -10.78 12.34
CA HIS A 75 -2.93 -12.19 12.53
C HIS A 75 -1.66 -13.02 12.65
N GLU A 76 -1.43 -13.60 13.83
CA GLU A 76 -0.25 -14.41 14.12
C GLU A 76 -0.69 -15.79 14.62
N SER A 77 -0.26 -16.86 13.93
CA SER A 77 -0.57 -18.24 14.33
C SER A 77 0.59 -19.19 13.97
N GLY A 78 1.41 -19.56 14.97
CA GLY A 78 2.47 -20.56 14.85
C GLY A 78 3.50 -20.27 13.76
N HIS A 79 3.20 -20.66 12.51
CA HIS A 79 4.04 -20.45 11.33
C HIS A 79 3.53 -19.37 10.37
N HIS A 80 2.33 -18.85 10.59
CA HIS A 80 1.71 -17.84 9.75
C HIS A 80 1.68 -16.49 10.48
N ASN A 81 2.03 -15.43 9.76
CA ASN A 81 1.94 -14.06 10.22
C ASN A 81 1.50 -13.20 9.04
N GLU A 82 0.48 -12.38 9.26
CA GLU A 82 -0.10 -11.48 8.29
C GLU A 82 -0.46 -10.16 8.95
N SER A 83 -0.20 -9.06 8.24
CA SER A 83 -0.68 -7.73 8.61
C SER A 83 -1.51 -7.14 7.49
N ILE A 84 -2.66 -6.55 7.86
CA ILE A 84 -3.58 -5.87 6.96
C ILE A 84 -3.84 -4.46 7.50
N VAL A 85 -3.48 -3.44 6.74
CA VAL A 85 -3.73 -2.03 7.07
C VAL A 85 -4.85 -1.48 6.22
N LYS A 86 -5.91 -0.99 6.85
CA LYS A 86 -6.99 -0.24 6.20
C LYS A 86 -6.50 1.15 5.83
N VAL A 87 -6.77 1.57 4.61
CA VAL A 87 -6.34 2.85 4.05
C VAL A 87 -7.49 3.56 3.32
N GLU A 88 -7.44 4.88 3.35
CA GLU A 88 -8.33 5.76 2.58
C GLU A 88 -7.54 6.92 2.01
N GLY A 89 -7.92 7.44 0.85
CA GLY A 89 -7.25 8.60 0.27
C GLY A 89 -7.65 8.83 -1.18
N PHE A 90 -6.70 9.21 -2.03
CA PHE A 90 -6.98 9.63 -3.40
C PHE A 90 -5.79 9.41 -4.35
N LEU A 91 -6.10 9.28 -5.63
CA LEU A 91 -5.12 9.20 -6.70
C LEU A 91 -4.61 10.60 -7.03
N LEU A 92 -3.28 10.77 -7.10
CA LEU A 92 -2.65 12.03 -7.47
C LEU A 92 -2.28 12.06 -8.95
N GLU A 93 -1.69 10.98 -9.44
CA GLU A 93 -1.18 10.87 -10.80
C GLU A 93 -1.14 9.39 -11.22
N THR A 94 -1.67 9.08 -12.39
CA THR A 94 -1.55 7.76 -13.01
C THR A 94 -0.18 7.58 -13.64
N LEU A 95 0.43 6.40 -13.51
CA LEU A 95 1.58 6.06 -14.35
C LEU A 95 1.13 6.00 -15.81
N LYS A 96 1.72 6.82 -16.68
CA LYS A 96 1.56 6.65 -18.13
C LYS A 96 2.35 5.41 -18.54
N GLU A 97 1.77 4.56 -19.40
CA GLU A 97 2.35 3.28 -19.84
C GLU A 97 3.71 3.39 -20.58
N ASP A 98 4.26 4.58 -20.81
CA ASP A 98 5.43 4.82 -21.67
C ASP A 98 6.80 4.96 -20.97
N GLU A 99 6.89 4.90 -19.64
CA GLU A 99 8.18 4.90 -18.94
C GLU A 99 8.53 3.50 -18.41
N ASP A 100 8.86 2.60 -19.34
CA ASP A 100 9.56 1.35 -19.02
C ASP A 100 11.00 1.69 -18.58
N PRO A 101 11.39 1.44 -17.31
CA PRO A 101 12.74 1.75 -16.83
C PRO A 101 13.82 0.81 -17.41
N ARG A 102 13.49 -0.06 -18.37
CA ARG A 102 14.45 -0.94 -19.07
C ARG A 102 15.06 -0.33 -20.34
N LEU A 103 14.73 0.92 -20.67
CA LEU A 103 15.28 1.64 -21.82
C LEU A 103 16.17 2.82 -21.40
N ILE A 104 17.19 2.57 -20.57
CA ILE A 104 18.39 3.42 -20.49
C ILE A 104 19.63 2.53 -20.34
#